data_AF-A0A836RD44-F1
#
_entry.id   AF-A0A836RD44-F1
#
_cell.length_a   1.000
_cell.length_b   1.000
_cell.length_c   1.000
_cell.angle_alpha   90.00
_cell.angle_beta   90.00
_cell.angle_gamma   90.00
#
_symmetry.space_group_name_H-M   'P 1'
#
loop_
_entity.id
_entity.type
_entity.pdbx_description
1 polymer ?
#
loop_
_entity_poly.entity_id
_entity_poly.type
_entity_poly.pdbx_seq_one_letter_code
_entity_poly.pdbx_strand_id
1 'polypeptide(L)'
;MLGRVIPPGGLPLHVGAVVINVETALNVSKAAERPVTEKYLTVGGAVAEPVTLRVPVGITLGECLEAAGGPTVPEPSLLVGGVMMGYLADGPDELVDKRTGGVIVLDASDKLVERRRQSWQQIGRIGRSACDQCSFCTELCPRWLLGHPIEPHKAMRSLGFNLIGEPNVLGTAFCCECNLCSLYSCPEELDPKNVCVENKRRLAAQGRRWQEPPFLPLRAELLLPNRRAPTSKLMYKLGLHKFRNVGPLRQQTLSTRRVGIKLKQHVGVPCEPAVSAGQRVEPGQVLGRPPVENGKPALGATVHASIGGTVTAIENGVVWIEQGGS
;
A
#
# COMPACT_ATOMS: atom_id res chain seq x y z
N MET A 1 3.49 -4.81 21.28
CA MET A 1 3.65 -6.23 21.67
C MET A 1 4.91 -6.42 22.48
N LEU A 2 6.11 -6.20 21.92
CA LEU A 2 7.37 -6.44 22.63
C LEU A 2 7.91 -5.25 23.45
N GLY A 3 7.25 -4.07 23.41
CA GLY A 3 7.76 -2.84 24.05
C GLY A 3 9.01 -2.23 23.38
N ARG A 4 9.52 -2.85 22.31
CA ARG A 4 10.75 -2.41 21.61
C ARG A 4 10.42 -1.47 20.44
N VAL A 5 11.30 -0.49 20.21
CA VAL A 5 11.18 0.50 19.15
C VAL A 5 12.30 0.31 18.13
N ILE A 6 11.94 0.22 16.85
CA ILE A 6 12.90 0.07 15.75
C ILE A 6 13.61 1.42 15.53
N PRO A 7 14.96 1.48 15.49
CA PRO A 7 15.68 2.72 15.28
C PRO A 7 15.40 3.33 13.89
N PRO A 8 15.64 4.64 13.68
CA PRO A 8 15.49 5.27 12.37
C PRO A 8 16.34 4.56 11.31
N GLY A 9 15.72 4.21 10.17
CA GLY A 9 16.38 3.43 9.12
C GLY A 9 16.59 1.93 9.43
N GLY A 10 16.24 1.48 10.63
CA GLY A 10 16.38 0.09 11.05
C GLY A 10 15.28 -0.84 10.54
N LEU A 11 15.54 -2.15 10.65
CA LEU A 11 14.60 -3.23 10.35
C LEU A 11 14.11 -3.89 11.65
N PRO A 12 12.96 -4.60 11.64
CA PRO A 12 12.49 -5.38 12.79
C PRO A 12 13.54 -6.33 13.38
N LEU A 13 14.45 -6.87 12.56
CA LEU A 13 15.54 -7.75 13.02
C LEU A 13 16.48 -7.06 14.03
N HIS A 14 16.68 -5.74 13.94
CA HIS A 14 17.53 -5.00 14.88
C HIS A 14 16.97 -5.00 16.31
N VAL A 15 15.69 -5.31 16.49
CA VAL A 15 15.07 -5.47 17.81
C VAL A 15 14.72 -6.93 18.11
N GLY A 16 15.31 -7.87 17.36
CA GLY A 16 15.09 -9.31 17.51
C GLY A 16 13.66 -9.74 17.20
N ALA A 17 13.01 -9.10 16.23
CA ALA A 17 11.63 -9.39 15.85
C ALA A 17 11.49 -9.65 14.34
N VAL A 18 10.54 -10.53 14.00
CA VAL A 18 10.08 -10.74 12.63
C VAL A 18 8.59 -10.45 12.61
N VAL A 19 8.14 -9.66 11.62
CA VAL A 19 6.71 -9.35 11.43
C VAL A 19 6.26 -10.05 10.16
N ILE A 20 5.27 -10.92 10.28
CA ILE A 20 4.77 -11.75 9.17
C ILE A 20 3.27 -11.47 9.03
N ASN A 21 2.82 -11.23 7.80
CA ASN A 21 1.40 -11.15 7.50
C ASN A 21 0.75 -12.53 7.69
N VAL A 22 -0.48 -12.57 8.20
CA VAL A 22 -1.20 -13.83 8.50
C VAL A 22 -1.33 -14.72 7.27
N GLU A 23 -1.65 -14.15 6.11
CA GLU A 23 -1.74 -14.90 4.85
C GLU A 23 -0.37 -15.40 4.38
N THR A 24 0.70 -14.64 4.63
CA THR A 24 2.06 -15.13 4.37
C THR A 24 2.37 -16.35 5.23
N ALA A 25 2.03 -16.33 6.53
CA ALA A 25 2.23 -17.49 7.41
C ALA A 25 1.41 -18.71 6.94
N LEU A 26 0.16 -18.50 6.52
CA LEU A 26 -0.68 -19.53 5.92
C LEU A 26 -0.04 -20.13 4.66
N ASN A 27 0.46 -19.29 3.76
CA ASN A 27 1.11 -19.75 2.53
C ASN A 27 2.41 -20.50 2.80
N VAL A 28 3.20 -20.09 3.80
CA VAL A 28 4.40 -20.82 4.24
C VAL A 28 4.03 -22.22 4.73
N SER A 29 2.95 -22.36 5.51
CA SER A 29 2.51 -23.67 6.00
C SER A 29 2.13 -24.67 4.90
N LYS A 30 1.78 -24.18 3.70
CA LYS A 30 1.35 -24.98 2.54
C LYS A 30 2.42 -25.06 1.43
N ALA A 31 3.59 -24.48 1.65
CA ALA A 31 4.59 -24.27 0.60
C ALA A 31 5.18 -25.57 0.02
N ALA A 32 5.14 -26.67 0.79
CA ALA A 32 5.57 -27.99 0.32
C ALA A 32 4.54 -28.64 -0.62
N GLU A 33 3.26 -28.27 -0.51
CA GLU A 33 2.16 -28.87 -1.27
C GLU A 33 1.84 -28.07 -2.53
N ARG A 34 1.83 -26.74 -2.41
CA ARG A 34 1.39 -25.87 -3.50
C ARG A 34 2.05 -24.48 -3.48
N PRO A 35 2.32 -23.90 -4.66
CA PRO A 35 2.78 -22.52 -4.74
C PRO A 35 1.65 -21.52 -4.44
N VAL A 36 2.02 -20.25 -4.24
CA VAL A 36 1.04 -19.16 -4.06
C VAL A 36 0.43 -18.77 -5.42
N THR A 37 -0.76 -19.30 -5.67
CA THR A 37 -1.59 -19.07 -6.86
C THR A 37 -2.89 -18.31 -6.56
N GLU A 38 -3.28 -18.24 -5.29
CA GLU A 38 -4.50 -17.60 -4.80
C GLU A 38 -4.17 -16.45 -3.84
N LYS A 39 -5.09 -15.49 -3.74
CA LYS A 39 -5.03 -14.33 -2.84
C LYS A 39 -6.37 -14.13 -2.15
N TYR A 40 -6.35 -13.73 -0.87
CA TYR A 40 -7.55 -13.21 -0.22
C TYR A 40 -7.65 -11.69 -0.46
N LEU A 41 -8.75 -11.26 -1.09
CA LEU A 41 -9.05 -9.87 -1.39
C LEU A 41 -10.36 -9.47 -0.71
N THR A 42 -10.33 -8.42 0.11
CA THR A 42 -11.55 -7.84 0.68
C THR A 42 -12.08 -6.71 -0.21
N VAL A 43 -13.33 -6.81 -0.65
CA VAL A 43 -14.05 -5.77 -1.39
C VAL A 43 -15.05 -5.11 -0.44
N GLY A 44 -14.93 -3.81 -0.24
CA GLY A 44 -15.82 -3.05 0.65
C GLY A 44 -16.09 -1.63 0.15
N GLY A 45 -16.76 -0.83 0.99
CA GLY A 45 -17.20 0.52 0.62
C GLY A 45 -18.56 0.51 -0.07
N ALA A 46 -18.70 1.30 -1.13
CA ALA A 46 -19.93 1.48 -1.90
C ALA A 46 -20.20 0.32 -2.87
N VAL A 47 -20.34 -0.90 -2.34
CA VAL A 47 -20.72 -2.10 -3.09
C VAL A 47 -21.99 -2.73 -2.52
N ALA A 48 -22.73 -3.47 -3.34
CA ALA A 48 -23.98 -4.09 -2.92
C ALA A 48 -23.76 -5.13 -1.81
N GLU A 49 -22.73 -5.96 -1.97
CA GLU A 49 -22.39 -7.05 -1.04
C GLU A 49 -20.90 -7.00 -0.65
N PRO A 50 -20.54 -6.26 0.43
CA PRO A 50 -19.19 -6.31 0.99
C PRO A 50 -18.77 -7.73 1.34
N VAL A 51 -17.59 -8.16 0.89
CA VAL A 51 -17.18 -9.58 0.92
C VAL A 51 -15.66 -9.72 0.90
N THR A 52 -15.14 -10.77 1.53
CA THR A 52 -13.76 -11.22 1.32
C THR A 52 -13.77 -12.42 0.37
N LEU A 53 -13.09 -12.28 -0.75
CA LEU A 53 -13.02 -13.28 -1.82
C LEU A 53 -11.68 -14.00 -1.77
N ARG A 54 -11.69 -15.32 -2.06
CA ARG A 54 -10.48 -16.03 -2.47
C ARG A 54 -10.41 -15.96 -3.99
N VAL A 55 -9.36 -15.36 -4.55
CA VAL A 55 -9.25 -15.09 -5.98
C VAL A 55 -7.93 -15.61 -6.56
N PRO A 56 -7.87 -15.98 -7.85
CA PRO A 56 -6.62 -16.28 -8.53
C PRO A 56 -5.74 -15.02 -8.57
N VAL A 57 -4.43 -15.17 -8.31
CA VAL A 57 -3.49 -14.07 -8.52
C VAL A 57 -3.53 -13.68 -9.99
N GLY A 58 -3.59 -12.39 -10.28
CA GLY A 58 -3.68 -11.84 -11.63
C GLY A 58 -5.10 -11.67 -12.17
N ILE A 59 -6.14 -11.96 -11.39
CA ILE A 59 -7.51 -11.54 -11.73
C ILE A 59 -7.62 -10.01 -11.76
N THR A 60 -8.59 -9.47 -12.49
CA THR A 60 -8.87 -8.03 -12.50
C THR A 60 -9.62 -7.58 -11.25
N LEU A 61 -9.48 -6.29 -10.88
CA LEU A 61 -10.34 -5.70 -9.86
C LEU A 61 -11.80 -5.72 -10.28
N GLY A 62 -12.09 -5.50 -11.57
CA GLY A 62 -13.44 -5.52 -12.17
C GLY A 62 -14.21 -6.80 -11.85
N GLU A 63 -13.63 -7.96 -12.12
CA GLU A 63 -14.25 -9.25 -11.79
C GLU A 63 -14.49 -9.41 -10.28
N CYS A 64 -13.61 -8.86 -9.45
CA CYS A 64 -13.79 -8.87 -8.00
C CYS A 64 -14.93 -7.94 -7.55
N LEU A 65 -15.12 -6.79 -8.21
CA LEU A 65 -16.25 -5.88 -7.98
C LEU A 65 -17.57 -6.53 -8.37
N GLU A 66 -17.63 -7.20 -9.53
CA GLU A 66 -18.81 -7.94 -9.98
C GLU A 66 -19.19 -9.03 -8.97
N ALA A 67 -18.20 -9.78 -8.45
CA ALA A 67 -18.42 -10.80 -7.44
C ALA A 67 -18.95 -10.25 -6.08
N ALA A 68 -18.78 -8.95 -5.83
CA ALA A 68 -19.32 -8.20 -4.69
C ALA A 68 -20.68 -7.51 -5.00
N GLY A 69 -21.32 -7.87 -6.12
CA GLY A 69 -22.61 -7.33 -6.54
C GLY A 69 -22.54 -5.95 -7.21
N GLY A 70 -21.34 -5.49 -7.56
CA GLY A 70 -21.11 -4.23 -8.27
C GLY A 70 -21.16 -2.97 -7.39
N PRO A 71 -20.75 -1.83 -7.95
CA PRO A 71 -20.78 -0.53 -7.26
C PRO A 71 -22.22 -0.03 -7.06
N THR A 72 -22.44 0.68 -5.95
CA THR A 72 -23.73 1.29 -5.57
C THR A 72 -23.74 2.82 -5.74
N VAL A 73 -22.73 3.34 -6.42
CA VAL A 73 -22.49 4.77 -6.66
C VAL A 73 -22.28 5.01 -8.16
N PRO A 74 -22.63 6.21 -8.67
CA PRO A 74 -22.59 6.51 -10.10
C PRO A 74 -21.17 6.54 -10.67
N GLU A 75 -20.19 7.09 -9.95
CA GLU A 75 -18.82 7.24 -10.42
C GLU A 75 -17.82 6.50 -9.51
N PRO A 76 -17.71 5.16 -9.62
CA PRO A 76 -16.89 4.38 -8.71
C PRO A 76 -15.39 4.64 -8.92
N SER A 77 -14.72 5.00 -7.83
CA SER A 77 -13.26 5.05 -7.71
C SER A 77 -12.76 3.93 -6.80
N LEU A 78 -11.72 3.21 -7.23
CA LEU A 78 -11.20 2.04 -6.53
C LEU A 78 -9.97 2.40 -5.70
N LEU A 79 -10.10 2.39 -4.37
CA LEU A 79 -8.98 2.61 -3.46
C LEU A 79 -8.37 1.27 -3.04
N VAL A 80 -7.25 0.92 -3.67
CA VAL A 80 -6.55 -0.36 -3.46
C VAL A 80 -5.70 -0.31 -2.19
N GLY A 81 -5.79 -1.37 -1.39
CA GLY A 81 -5.16 -1.50 -0.07
C GLY A 81 -6.12 -1.08 1.04
N GLY A 82 -5.85 0.07 1.66
CA GLY A 82 -6.70 0.60 2.73
C GLY A 82 -6.71 2.12 2.73
N VAL A 83 -7.64 2.72 3.47
CA VAL A 83 -7.87 4.18 3.42
C VAL A 83 -6.66 5.02 3.78
N MET A 84 -5.79 4.51 4.65
CA MET A 84 -4.64 5.26 5.15
C MET A 84 -3.41 5.20 4.24
N MET A 85 -3.12 4.06 3.61
CA MET A 85 -1.88 3.86 2.85
C MET A 85 -2.10 3.38 1.41
N GLY A 86 -3.35 3.22 1.01
CA GLY A 86 -3.74 2.79 -0.33
C GLY A 86 -3.65 3.88 -1.38
N TYR A 87 -3.74 3.45 -2.63
CA TYR A 87 -3.67 4.27 -3.85
C TYR A 87 -4.95 4.09 -4.69
N LEU A 88 -5.26 5.08 -5.53
CA LEU A 88 -6.36 4.95 -6.49
C LEU A 88 -5.90 4.09 -7.65
N ALA A 89 -6.66 3.05 -7.98
CA ALA A 89 -6.43 2.27 -9.18
C ALA A 89 -6.63 3.13 -10.43
N ASP A 90 -5.94 2.77 -11.52
CA ASP A 90 -6.14 3.41 -12.82
C ASP A 90 -7.48 3.01 -13.46
N GLY A 91 -8.04 1.87 -13.05
CA GLY A 91 -9.31 1.37 -13.53
C GLY A 91 -9.64 -0.04 -13.04
N PRO A 92 -10.78 -0.62 -13.47
CA PRO A 92 -11.18 -1.97 -13.10
C PRO A 92 -10.26 -3.06 -13.67
N ASP A 93 -9.54 -2.78 -14.76
CA ASP A 93 -8.62 -3.74 -15.40
C ASP A 93 -7.31 -3.94 -14.62
N GLU A 94 -7.07 -3.17 -13.56
CA GLU A 94 -5.88 -3.35 -12.74
C GLU A 94 -5.88 -4.75 -12.08
N LEU A 95 -4.70 -5.39 -12.11
CA LEU A 95 -4.52 -6.77 -11.70
C LEU A 95 -4.25 -6.91 -10.21
N VAL A 96 -4.96 -7.85 -9.57
CA VAL A 96 -4.76 -8.28 -8.18
C VAL A 96 -3.46 -9.08 -8.07
N ASP A 97 -2.47 -8.56 -7.36
CA ASP A 97 -1.20 -9.25 -7.08
C ASP A 97 -1.13 -9.82 -5.64
N LYS A 98 -0.04 -10.51 -5.31
CA LYS A 98 0.20 -11.08 -3.96
C LYS A 98 0.15 -10.05 -2.82
N ARG A 99 0.29 -8.75 -3.12
CA ARG A 99 0.31 -7.64 -2.16
C ARG A 99 -1.07 -6.98 -2.01
N THR A 100 -1.99 -7.26 -2.93
CA THR A 100 -3.31 -6.62 -3.00
C THR A 100 -4.26 -7.26 -1.96
N GLY A 101 -4.37 -6.65 -0.77
CA GLY A 101 -5.17 -7.21 0.33
C GLY A 101 -6.64 -6.79 0.37
N GLY A 102 -6.99 -5.68 -0.29
CA GLY A 102 -8.37 -5.22 -0.36
C GLY A 102 -8.54 -4.05 -1.31
N VAL A 103 -9.80 -3.72 -1.59
CA VAL A 103 -10.23 -2.58 -2.39
C VAL A 103 -11.45 -1.96 -1.72
N ILE A 104 -11.44 -0.64 -1.62
CA ILE A 104 -12.53 0.15 -1.06
C ILE A 104 -13.11 0.99 -2.19
N VAL A 105 -14.38 0.73 -2.52
CA VAL A 105 -15.11 1.47 -3.55
C VAL A 105 -15.67 2.74 -2.91
N LEU A 106 -15.37 3.87 -3.51
CA LEU A 106 -15.88 5.19 -3.10
C LEU A 106 -16.42 5.90 -4.33
N ASP A 107 -17.34 6.85 -4.15
CA ASP A 107 -17.72 7.74 -5.24
C ASP A 107 -16.57 8.70 -5.58
N ALA A 108 -16.47 9.14 -6.84
CA ALA A 108 -15.47 10.09 -7.29
C ALA A 108 -15.52 11.42 -6.51
N SER A 109 -16.70 11.82 -6.01
CA SER A 109 -16.92 13.00 -5.19
C SER A 109 -16.59 12.80 -3.71
N ASP A 110 -16.14 11.61 -3.28
CA ASP A 110 -15.75 11.38 -1.90
C ASP A 110 -14.44 12.13 -1.59
N LYS A 111 -14.40 12.83 -0.45
CA LYS A 111 -13.25 13.64 -0.02
C LYS A 111 -11.92 12.87 -0.05
N LEU A 112 -11.96 11.56 0.22
CA LEU A 112 -10.76 10.71 0.19
C LEU A 112 -10.21 10.50 -1.23
N VAL A 113 -11.08 10.52 -2.23
CA VAL A 113 -10.76 10.41 -3.66
C VAL A 113 -10.28 11.76 -4.17
N GLU A 114 -11.06 12.82 -3.95
CA GLU A 114 -10.71 14.19 -4.35
C GLU A 114 -9.30 14.56 -3.86
N ARG A 115 -9.03 14.30 -2.57
CA ARG A 115 -7.73 14.58 -1.97
C ARG A 115 -6.58 13.83 -2.64
N ARG A 116 -6.79 12.58 -3.04
CA ARG A 116 -5.74 11.79 -3.72
C ARG A 116 -5.48 12.23 -5.15
N ARG A 117 -6.46 12.88 -5.79
CA ARG A 117 -6.33 13.46 -7.13
C ARG A 117 -5.66 14.84 -7.12
N GLN A 118 -5.47 15.47 -5.95
CA GLN A 118 -4.82 16.78 -5.86
C GLN A 118 -3.38 16.73 -6.40
N SER A 119 -3.05 17.72 -7.24
CA SER A 119 -1.70 17.89 -7.75
C SER A 119 -0.77 18.48 -6.69
N TRP A 120 0.53 18.26 -6.85
CA TRP A 120 1.54 18.88 -5.98
C TRP A 120 1.42 20.42 -5.96
N GLN A 121 1.12 21.04 -7.11
CA GLN A 121 0.93 22.49 -7.21
C GLN A 121 -0.23 22.97 -6.33
N GLN A 122 -1.35 22.25 -6.33
CA GLN A 122 -2.50 22.56 -5.47
C GLN A 122 -2.14 22.41 -3.99
N ILE A 123 -1.53 21.28 -3.63
CA ILE A 123 -1.10 20.99 -2.25
C ILE A 123 -0.15 22.08 -1.73
N GLY A 124 0.87 22.43 -2.52
CA GLY A 124 1.86 23.44 -2.14
C GLY A 124 1.26 24.84 -2.00
N ARG A 125 0.36 25.24 -2.93
CA ARG A 125 -0.31 26.55 -2.90
C ARG A 125 -1.20 26.70 -1.66
N ILE A 126 -2.08 25.72 -1.41
CA ILE A 126 -3.01 25.74 -0.26
C ILE A 126 -2.22 25.65 1.05
N GLY A 127 -1.24 24.74 1.12
CA GLY A 127 -0.40 24.56 2.31
C GLY A 127 0.39 25.81 2.68
N ARG A 128 0.86 26.58 1.70
CA ARG A 128 1.55 27.87 1.92
C ARG A 128 0.63 28.94 2.49
N SER A 129 -0.63 29.01 2.04
CA SER A 129 -1.55 30.10 2.38
C SER A 129 -2.30 29.89 3.70
N ALA A 130 -2.56 28.64 4.09
CA ALA A 130 -3.50 28.33 5.17
C ALA A 130 -2.89 27.67 6.42
N CYS A 131 -1.60 27.32 6.42
CA CYS A 131 -1.01 26.62 7.58
C CYS A 131 -0.81 27.54 8.79
N ASP A 132 -1.55 27.26 9.87
CA ASP A 132 -1.55 27.95 11.17
C ASP A 132 -0.37 27.61 12.09
N GLN A 133 0.49 26.67 11.70
CA GLN A 133 1.70 26.24 12.42
C GLN A 133 1.48 25.56 13.80
N CYS A 134 0.29 25.00 14.06
CA CYS A 134 -0.11 24.40 15.35
C CYS A 134 0.65 23.12 15.80
N SER A 135 1.46 22.51 14.93
CA SER A 135 2.26 21.29 15.18
C SER A 135 1.52 19.95 15.42
N PHE A 136 0.19 19.90 15.38
CA PHE A 136 -0.57 18.65 15.59
C PHE A 136 -0.19 17.50 14.64
N CYS A 137 0.21 17.83 13.41
CA CYS A 137 0.69 16.84 12.44
C CYS A 137 1.99 16.12 12.89
N THR A 138 2.73 16.69 13.84
CA THR A 138 3.88 16.07 14.51
C THR A 138 3.47 15.40 15.81
N GLU A 139 2.72 16.09 16.65
CA GLU A 139 2.36 15.59 17.98
C GLU A 139 1.53 14.30 17.95
N LEU A 140 0.82 14.05 16.85
CA LEU A 140 0.07 12.82 16.58
C LEU A 140 0.76 11.86 15.59
N CYS A 141 1.94 12.21 15.06
CA CYS A 141 2.63 11.36 14.09
C CYS A 141 3.14 10.08 14.78
N PRO A 142 2.80 8.87 14.28
CA PRO A 142 3.23 7.64 14.93
C PRO A 142 4.75 7.48 14.93
N ARG A 143 5.44 7.95 13.90
CA ARG A 143 6.90 7.90 13.82
C ARG A 143 7.56 8.89 14.77
N TRP A 144 7.02 10.10 14.91
CA TRP A 144 7.46 11.04 15.94
C TRP A 144 7.28 10.40 17.31
N LEU A 145 6.11 9.87 17.64
CA LEU A 145 5.84 9.24 18.94
C LEU A 145 6.74 8.03 19.21
N LEU A 146 7.14 7.28 18.18
CA LEU A 146 8.15 6.22 18.25
C LEU A 146 9.59 6.74 18.38
N GLY A 147 9.81 8.04 18.64
CA GLY A 147 11.15 8.58 18.86
C GLY A 147 11.95 8.89 17.60
N HIS A 148 11.38 8.74 16.40
CA HIS A 148 12.05 9.13 15.15
C HIS A 148 12.09 10.65 15.00
N PRO A 149 13.09 11.19 14.29
CA PRO A 149 13.26 12.64 14.17
C PRO A 149 12.45 13.24 13.03
N ILE A 150 11.17 12.83 12.90
CA ILE A 150 10.27 13.34 11.87
C ILE A 150 9.33 14.39 12.46
N GLU A 151 9.30 15.56 11.83
CA GLU A 151 8.50 16.70 12.28
C GLU A 151 7.68 17.25 11.11
N PRO A 152 6.51 16.65 10.78
CA PRO A 152 5.69 17.11 9.65
C PRO A 152 5.34 18.61 9.68
N HIS A 153 5.24 19.23 10.85
CA HIS A 153 4.98 20.67 10.97
C HIS A 153 6.13 21.53 10.41
N LYS A 154 7.39 21.10 10.61
CA LYS A 154 8.57 21.77 10.02
C LYS A 154 8.61 21.57 8.49
N ALA A 155 8.17 20.41 8.01
CA ALA A 155 7.96 20.19 6.58
C ALA A 155 6.89 21.14 6.01
N MET A 156 5.79 21.39 6.71
CA MET A 156 4.80 22.38 6.27
C MET A 156 5.38 23.81 6.20
N ARG A 157 6.20 24.22 7.19
CA ARG A 157 6.90 25.52 7.17
C ARG A 157 7.78 25.70 5.93
N SER A 158 8.36 24.61 5.42
CA SER A 158 9.21 24.68 4.23
C SER A 158 8.47 25.08 2.95
N LEU A 159 7.13 25.11 2.95
CA LEU A 159 6.35 25.61 1.81
C LEU A 159 6.34 27.15 1.69
N GLY A 160 6.44 27.85 2.83
CA GLY A 160 6.31 29.31 2.91
C GLY A 160 7.62 30.08 2.84
N PHE A 161 8.74 29.45 3.22
CA PHE A 161 10.04 30.09 3.21
C PHE A 161 10.94 29.44 2.15
N ASN A 162 11.52 30.25 1.26
CA ASN A 162 12.60 29.82 0.38
C ASN A 162 13.82 29.45 1.26
N LEU A 163 13.93 28.17 1.61
CA LEU A 163 15.17 27.46 1.93
C LEU A 163 16.16 28.13 2.90
N ILE A 164 15.69 28.72 3.99
CA ILE A 164 16.52 28.87 5.19
C ILE A 164 16.13 27.75 6.15
N GLY A 165 16.80 26.60 5.99
CA GLY A 165 16.71 25.49 6.93
C GLY A 165 16.47 24.14 6.27
N GLU A 166 17.38 23.69 5.39
CA GLU A 166 17.56 22.27 5.08
C GLU A 166 17.45 21.29 6.27
N PRO A 167 17.85 21.64 7.53
CA PRO A 167 17.57 20.82 8.71
C PRO A 167 16.08 20.49 8.95
N ASN A 168 15.15 21.36 8.55
CA ASN A 168 13.71 21.19 8.83
C ASN A 168 13.05 20.04 8.04
N VAL A 169 13.72 19.52 7.00
CA VAL A 169 13.15 18.51 6.11
C VAL A 169 13.88 17.17 6.16
N LEU A 170 15.11 17.08 6.72
CA LEU A 170 15.87 15.81 6.78
C LEU A 170 15.08 14.70 7.47
N GLY A 171 14.30 15.04 8.50
CA GLY A 171 13.43 14.12 9.23
C GLY A 171 12.36 13.44 8.37
N THR A 172 11.97 14.07 7.26
CA THR A 172 10.94 13.53 6.34
C THR A 172 11.38 12.22 5.68
N ALA A 173 12.69 11.94 5.64
CA ALA A 173 13.24 10.65 5.20
C ALA A 173 12.66 9.47 6.00
N PHE A 174 12.27 9.68 7.25
CA PHE A 174 11.70 8.66 8.14
C PHE A 174 10.16 8.59 8.10
N CYS A 175 9.53 9.31 7.17
CA CYS A 175 8.09 9.25 6.95
C CYS A 175 7.67 7.85 6.49
N CYS A 176 6.67 7.30 7.17
CA CYS A 176 6.02 6.02 6.84
C CYS A 176 4.77 6.18 5.98
N GLU A 177 4.46 7.42 5.55
CA GLU A 177 3.43 7.70 4.54
C GLU A 177 2.00 7.27 4.95
N CYS A 178 1.76 7.15 6.26
CA CYS A 178 0.51 6.65 6.84
C CYS A 178 -0.71 7.57 6.73
N ASN A 179 -0.58 8.77 6.15
CA ASN A 179 -1.63 9.80 6.04
C ASN A 179 -2.29 10.31 7.34
N LEU A 180 -1.92 9.84 8.53
CA LEU A 180 -2.59 10.29 9.77
C LEU A 180 -2.52 11.81 9.96
N CYS A 181 -1.36 12.41 9.65
CA CYS A 181 -1.18 13.86 9.71
C CYS A 181 -2.11 14.64 8.77
N SER A 182 -2.40 14.08 7.59
CA SER A 182 -3.21 14.71 6.54
C SER A 182 -4.71 14.45 6.71
N LEU A 183 -5.07 13.25 7.13
CA LEU A 183 -6.45 12.78 7.18
C LEU A 183 -7.10 12.94 8.56
N TYR A 184 -6.30 13.17 9.60
CA TYR A 184 -6.80 13.27 10.97
C TYR A 184 -6.26 14.48 11.73
N SER A 185 -4.93 14.65 11.75
CA SER A 185 -4.28 15.59 12.69
C SER A 185 -4.39 17.06 12.32
N CYS A 186 -4.33 17.41 11.03
CA CYS A 186 -4.36 18.81 10.61
C CYS A 186 -5.75 19.43 10.82
N PRO A 187 -5.88 20.52 11.59
CA PRO A 187 -7.15 21.21 11.77
C PRO A 187 -7.59 21.92 10.49
N GLU A 188 -6.64 22.48 9.75
CA GLU A 188 -6.81 23.19 8.48
C GLU A 188 -7.00 22.25 7.27
N GLU A 189 -7.15 20.93 7.50
CA GLU A 189 -7.30 19.90 6.47
C GLU A 189 -6.19 19.87 5.39
N LEU A 190 -5.00 20.41 5.70
CA LEU A 190 -3.83 20.44 4.81
C LEU A 190 -3.16 19.06 4.70
N ASP A 191 -2.21 18.92 3.76
CA ASP A 191 -1.55 17.64 3.45
C ASP A 191 -0.06 17.52 3.85
N PRO A 192 0.26 17.51 5.16
CA PRO A 192 1.62 17.29 5.64
C PRO A 192 2.26 16.00 5.15
N LYS A 193 1.47 14.92 4.93
CA LYS A 193 2.02 13.66 4.41
C LYS A 193 2.66 13.88 3.05
N ASN A 194 1.95 14.46 2.10
CA ASN A 194 2.50 14.67 0.75
C ASN A 194 3.65 15.68 0.73
N VAL A 195 3.63 16.68 1.63
CA VAL A 195 4.79 17.58 1.81
C VAL A 195 6.02 16.83 2.35
N CYS A 196 5.84 15.89 3.28
CA CYS A 196 6.92 15.01 3.70
C CYS A 196 7.40 14.09 2.58
N VAL A 197 6.50 13.51 1.78
CA VAL A 197 6.85 12.61 0.67
C VAL A 197 7.63 13.36 -0.41
N GLU A 198 7.23 14.57 -0.76
CA GLU A 198 7.93 15.38 -1.74
C GLU A 198 9.34 15.74 -1.26
N ASN A 199 9.47 16.16 -0.01
CA ASN A 199 10.77 16.39 0.61
C ASN A 199 11.63 15.12 0.64
N LYS A 200 11.05 13.96 0.98
CA LYS A 200 11.73 12.66 0.97
C LYS A 200 12.26 12.31 -0.43
N ARG A 201 11.46 12.54 -1.49
CA ARG A 201 11.89 12.36 -2.89
C ARG A 201 13.04 13.29 -3.25
N ARG A 202 12.94 14.57 -2.90
CA ARG A 202 13.99 15.57 -3.13
C ARG A 202 15.32 15.19 -2.45
N LEU A 203 15.26 14.77 -1.19
CA LEU A 203 16.44 14.32 -0.44
C LEU A 203 17.09 13.09 -1.08
N ALA A 204 16.28 12.12 -1.50
CA ALA A 204 16.76 10.93 -2.19
C ALA A 204 17.45 11.26 -3.52
N ALA A 205 16.88 12.18 -4.32
CA ALA A 205 17.47 12.64 -5.57
C ALA A 205 18.82 13.36 -5.38
N GLN A 206 19.01 14.03 -4.23
CA GLN A 206 20.27 14.66 -3.85
C GLN A 206 21.28 13.70 -3.20
N GLY A 207 20.94 12.40 -3.07
CA GLY A 207 21.77 11.42 -2.36
C GLY A 207 21.95 11.71 -0.86
N ARG A 208 21.15 12.62 -0.30
CA ARG A 208 21.29 13.06 1.09
C ARG A 208 20.72 12.02 2.03
N ARG A 209 21.56 11.56 2.96
CA ARG A 209 21.18 10.66 4.04
C ARG A 209 21.51 11.29 5.38
N TRP A 210 20.60 11.13 6.34
CA TRP A 210 20.90 11.48 7.72
C TRP A 210 21.71 10.33 8.32
N GLN A 211 23.04 10.53 8.46
CA GLN A 211 23.94 9.46 8.90
C GLN A 211 23.71 9.08 10.37
N GLU A 212 23.49 10.09 11.23
CA GLU A 212 23.24 9.89 12.66
C GLU A 212 21.96 10.63 13.09
N PRO A 213 20.79 10.07 12.77
CA PRO A 213 19.52 10.66 13.13
C PRO A 213 19.30 10.59 14.65
N PRO A 214 18.88 11.70 15.30
CA PRO A 214 18.54 11.65 16.71
C PRO A 214 17.38 10.68 16.91
N PHE A 215 17.52 9.83 17.94
CA PHE A 215 16.55 8.79 18.26
C PHE A 215 16.24 8.85 19.74
N LEU A 216 14.96 9.09 20.06
CA LEU A 216 14.48 9.20 21.44
C LEU A 216 13.40 8.14 21.71
N PRO A 217 13.77 6.84 21.85
CA PRO A 217 12.81 5.75 22.03
C PRO A 217 11.95 5.91 23.29
N LEU A 218 12.47 6.57 24.33
CA LEU A 218 11.73 6.88 25.56
C LEU A 218 10.43 7.66 25.28
N ARG A 219 10.37 8.43 24.19
CA ARG A 219 9.15 9.15 23.79
C ARG A 219 7.97 8.20 23.55
N ALA A 220 8.22 6.98 23.08
CA ALA A 220 7.16 6.01 22.86
C ALA A 220 6.54 5.54 24.17
N GLU A 221 7.33 5.44 25.24
CA GLU A 221 6.81 5.09 26.57
C GLU A 221 5.99 6.24 27.16
N LEU A 222 6.54 7.46 27.09
CA LEU A 222 5.94 8.64 27.75
C LEU A 222 4.69 9.18 27.03
N LEU A 223 4.71 9.24 25.69
CA LEU A 223 3.71 9.99 24.92
C LEU A 223 2.75 9.11 24.13
N LEU A 224 3.19 7.95 23.62
CA LEU A 224 2.36 7.12 22.73
C LEU A 224 1.04 6.66 23.38
N PRO A 225 0.98 6.25 24.67
CA PRO A 225 -0.28 5.80 25.29
C PRO A 225 -1.37 6.88 25.25
N ASN A 226 -1.00 8.14 25.43
CA ASN A 226 -1.92 9.26 25.59
C ASN A 226 -2.22 10.02 24.28
N ARG A 227 -1.56 9.66 23.17
CA ARG A 227 -1.62 10.40 21.90
C ARG A 227 -2.00 9.55 20.69
N ARG A 228 -2.61 8.38 20.92
CA ARG A 228 -3.14 7.56 19.83
C ARG A 228 -4.38 8.23 19.24
N ALA A 229 -4.49 8.21 17.91
CA ALA A 229 -5.73 8.58 17.25
C ALA A 229 -6.79 7.49 17.50
N PRO A 230 -7.97 7.81 18.08
CA PRO A 230 -9.03 6.84 18.26
C PRO A 230 -9.60 6.41 16.90
N THR A 231 -9.62 5.10 16.64
CA THR A 231 -10.08 4.56 15.34
C THR A 231 -11.52 4.95 15.02
N SER A 232 -12.41 5.00 16.01
CA SER A 232 -13.81 5.42 15.82
C SER A 232 -13.92 6.86 15.33
N LYS A 233 -13.19 7.80 15.95
CA LYS A 233 -13.13 9.21 15.53
C LYS A 233 -12.49 9.35 14.15
N LEU A 234 -11.45 8.57 13.87
CA LEU A 234 -10.84 8.52 12.54
C LEU A 234 -11.87 8.08 11.50
N MET A 235 -12.55 6.95 11.70
CA MET A 235 -13.56 6.45 10.77
C MET A 235 -14.69 7.45 10.54
N TYR A 236 -15.13 8.16 11.59
CA TYR A 236 -16.13 9.20 11.47
C TYR A 236 -15.63 10.38 10.61
N LYS A 237 -14.43 10.90 10.90
CA LYS A 237 -13.81 12.01 10.15
C LYS A 237 -13.60 11.67 8.67
N LEU A 238 -13.30 10.42 8.37
CA LEU A 238 -13.13 9.93 6.99
C LEU A 238 -14.46 9.57 6.30
N GLY A 239 -15.60 9.75 6.97
CA GLY A 239 -16.91 9.42 6.40
C GLY A 239 -17.13 7.93 6.16
N LEU A 240 -16.34 7.05 6.79
CA LEU A 240 -16.39 5.60 6.54
C LEU A 240 -17.50 4.89 7.33
N HIS A 241 -18.03 5.54 8.36
CA HIS A 241 -19.11 4.99 9.20
C HIS A 241 -20.41 4.72 8.42
N LYS A 242 -20.58 5.35 7.24
CA LYS A 242 -21.72 5.11 6.33
C LYS A 242 -21.68 3.74 5.66
N PHE A 243 -20.52 3.08 5.65
CA PHE A 243 -20.34 1.79 5.01
C PHE A 243 -20.47 0.64 6.02
N ARG A 244 -20.99 -0.49 5.54
CA ARG A 244 -21.06 -1.73 6.34
C ARG A 244 -19.64 -2.25 6.57
N ASN A 245 -19.18 -2.25 7.82
CA ASN A 245 -17.87 -2.77 8.21
C ASN A 245 -17.93 -4.28 8.48
N VAL A 246 -18.34 -5.04 7.47
CA VAL A 246 -18.36 -6.51 7.47
C VAL A 246 -17.80 -7.00 6.14
N GLY A 247 -17.13 -8.15 6.16
CA GLY A 247 -16.57 -8.79 4.98
C GLY A 247 -16.54 -10.29 5.20
N PRO A 248 -17.69 -10.99 5.10
CA PRO A 248 -17.71 -12.44 5.23
C PRO A 248 -16.79 -13.08 4.18
N LEU A 249 -16.02 -14.09 4.60
CA LEU A 249 -15.16 -14.84 3.71
C LEU A 249 -15.97 -15.82 2.87
N ARG A 250 -15.96 -15.64 1.55
CA ARG A 250 -16.44 -16.63 0.59
C ARG A 250 -15.37 -17.71 0.40
N GLN A 251 -15.69 -18.93 0.81
CA GLN A 251 -14.73 -20.05 0.81
C GLN A 251 -14.36 -20.54 -0.59
N GLN A 252 -15.27 -20.41 -1.57
CA GLN A 252 -15.02 -20.81 -2.94
C GLN A 252 -14.10 -19.83 -3.64
N THR A 253 -13.09 -20.34 -4.35
CA THR A 253 -12.23 -19.51 -5.19
C THR A 253 -13.05 -18.99 -6.38
N LEU A 254 -12.98 -17.68 -6.64
CA LEU A 254 -13.59 -17.10 -7.82
C LEU A 254 -12.93 -17.68 -9.09
N SER A 255 -13.74 -18.08 -10.07
CA SER A 255 -13.24 -18.52 -11.37
C SER A 255 -13.06 -17.33 -12.31
N THR A 256 -12.00 -17.32 -13.10
CA THR A 256 -11.77 -16.35 -14.17
C THR A 256 -11.26 -17.07 -15.41
N ARG A 257 -11.57 -16.50 -16.58
CA ARG A 257 -11.07 -16.99 -17.87
C ARG A 257 -9.69 -16.43 -18.23
N ARG A 258 -9.28 -15.33 -17.60
CA ARG A 258 -8.05 -14.61 -17.95
C ARG A 258 -7.35 -14.07 -16.72
N VAL A 259 -6.03 -14.22 -16.67
CA VAL A 259 -5.20 -13.59 -15.64
C VAL A 259 -3.99 -12.91 -16.24
N GLY A 260 -3.55 -11.82 -15.62
CA GLY A 260 -2.26 -11.20 -15.85
C GLY A 260 -1.34 -11.39 -14.64
N ILE A 261 -0.27 -12.17 -14.79
CA ILE A 261 0.68 -12.42 -13.71
C ILE A 261 1.84 -11.44 -13.80
N LYS A 262 1.86 -10.44 -12.91
CA LYS A 262 2.99 -9.50 -12.77
C LYS A 262 4.26 -10.27 -12.38
N LEU A 263 5.33 -10.14 -13.15
CA LEU A 263 6.66 -10.69 -12.83
C LEU A 263 7.31 -9.95 -11.66
N LYS A 264 6.82 -8.73 -11.35
CA LYS A 264 7.22 -7.94 -10.18
C LYS A 264 6.08 -7.84 -9.16
N GLN A 265 6.07 -8.75 -8.19
CA GLN A 265 5.06 -8.77 -7.11
C GLN A 265 5.63 -9.24 -5.75
N HIS A 266 6.95 -9.19 -5.59
CA HIS A 266 7.70 -9.55 -4.37
C HIS A 266 8.83 -8.54 -4.12
N VAL A 267 9.49 -8.65 -2.97
CA VAL A 267 10.71 -7.89 -2.64
C VAL A 267 11.85 -8.26 -3.60
N GLY A 268 12.77 -7.32 -3.85
CA GLY A 268 13.97 -7.54 -4.67
C GLY A 268 13.81 -7.11 -6.13
N VAL A 269 14.26 -7.89 -7.10
CA VAL A 269 14.18 -7.58 -8.54
C VAL A 269 12.98 -8.26 -9.21
N PRO A 270 12.51 -7.85 -10.41
CA PRO A 270 11.51 -8.61 -11.17
C PRO A 270 12.00 -10.00 -11.56
N CYS A 271 11.08 -10.97 -11.70
CA CYS A 271 11.41 -12.28 -12.28
C CYS A 271 11.64 -12.19 -13.79
N GLU A 272 12.52 -13.04 -14.31
CA GLU A 272 12.63 -13.33 -15.73
C GLU A 272 11.57 -14.37 -16.13
N PRO A 273 10.88 -14.22 -17.27
CA PRO A 273 9.93 -15.22 -17.75
C PRO A 273 10.60 -16.59 -17.97
N ALA A 274 9.90 -17.64 -17.56
CA ALA A 274 10.31 -19.05 -17.78
C ALA A 274 9.38 -19.77 -18.77
N VAL A 275 8.52 -19.01 -19.45
CA VAL A 275 7.55 -19.47 -20.44
C VAL A 275 7.57 -18.54 -21.65
N SER A 276 6.98 -18.99 -22.76
CA SER A 276 6.87 -18.23 -24.01
C SER A 276 5.42 -18.03 -24.42
N ALA A 277 5.13 -16.99 -25.22
CA ALA A 277 3.83 -16.82 -25.84
C ALA A 277 3.46 -18.06 -26.70
N GLY A 278 2.19 -18.45 -26.67
CA GLY A 278 1.67 -19.67 -27.29
C GLY A 278 1.83 -20.94 -26.45
N GLN A 279 2.61 -20.92 -25.37
CA GLN A 279 2.81 -22.09 -24.51
C GLN A 279 1.57 -22.39 -23.67
N ARG A 280 1.17 -23.66 -23.59
CA ARG A 280 0.18 -24.12 -22.60
C ARG A 280 0.82 -24.28 -21.22
N VAL A 281 0.11 -23.85 -20.19
CA VAL A 281 0.54 -23.91 -18.80
C VAL A 281 -0.54 -24.53 -17.93
N GLU A 282 -0.11 -25.31 -16.94
CA GLU A 282 -0.98 -25.88 -15.91
C GLU A 282 -1.02 -24.99 -14.65
N PRO A 283 -2.10 -25.04 -13.85
CA PRO A 283 -2.13 -24.34 -12.56
C PRO A 283 -0.93 -24.71 -11.69
N GLY A 284 -0.27 -23.71 -11.11
CA GLY A 284 0.93 -23.88 -10.29
C GLY A 284 2.24 -24.01 -11.07
N GLN A 285 2.21 -24.09 -12.41
CA GLN A 285 3.42 -24.12 -13.22
C GLN A 285 4.24 -22.82 -13.04
N VAL A 286 5.56 -22.94 -13.01
CA VAL A 286 6.46 -21.79 -12.92
C VAL A 286 6.37 -20.93 -14.18
N LEU A 287 6.06 -19.65 -14.00
CA LEU A 287 6.02 -18.64 -15.07
C LEU A 287 7.25 -17.75 -15.12
N GLY A 288 7.96 -17.62 -13.99
CA GLY A 288 9.15 -16.77 -13.93
C GLY A 288 9.93 -16.98 -12.65
N ARG A 289 11.25 -16.77 -12.74
CA ARG A 289 12.19 -16.97 -11.64
C ARG A 289 12.99 -15.69 -11.42
N PRO A 290 13.42 -15.40 -10.18
CA PRO A 290 14.40 -14.34 -9.95
C PRO A 290 15.66 -14.59 -10.81
N PRO A 291 16.24 -13.55 -11.42
CA PRO A 291 17.46 -13.68 -12.20
C PRO A 291 18.61 -14.22 -11.32
N VAL A 292 19.55 -14.92 -11.95
CA VAL A 292 20.71 -15.48 -11.27
C VAL A 292 21.91 -14.58 -11.51
N GLU A 293 22.45 -14.00 -10.45
CA GLU A 293 23.68 -13.20 -10.48
C GLU A 293 24.77 -13.91 -9.66
N ASN A 294 25.96 -14.09 -10.24
CA ASN A 294 27.09 -14.77 -9.59
C ASN A 294 26.73 -16.17 -9.04
N GLY A 295 25.92 -16.93 -9.77
CA GLY A 295 25.51 -18.29 -9.39
C GLY A 295 24.50 -18.38 -8.24
N LYS A 296 23.93 -17.25 -7.77
CA LYS A 296 22.87 -17.22 -6.76
C LYS A 296 21.64 -16.48 -7.29
N PRO A 297 20.42 -16.97 -7.02
CA PRO A 297 19.22 -16.20 -7.33
C PRO A 297 19.25 -14.86 -6.60
N ALA A 298 18.98 -13.77 -7.32
CA ALA A 298 18.74 -12.47 -6.72
C ALA A 298 17.57 -12.55 -5.73
N LEU A 299 17.52 -11.61 -4.78
CA LEU A 299 16.41 -11.54 -3.83
C LEU A 299 15.08 -11.49 -4.59
N GLY A 300 14.18 -12.43 -4.31
CA GLY A 300 12.90 -12.54 -5.00
C GLY A 300 12.18 -13.85 -4.69
N ALA A 301 11.04 -14.07 -5.35
CA ALA A 301 10.26 -15.29 -5.21
C ALA A 301 9.68 -15.70 -6.57
N THR A 302 9.75 -17.00 -6.89
CA THR A 302 9.19 -17.57 -8.12
C THR A 302 7.70 -17.23 -8.27
N VAL A 303 7.32 -16.88 -9.50
CA VAL A 303 5.93 -16.62 -9.89
C VAL A 303 5.36 -17.81 -10.64
N HIS A 304 4.09 -18.12 -10.39
CA HIS A 304 3.44 -19.34 -10.87
C HIS A 304 2.09 -19.00 -11.51
N ALA A 305 1.62 -19.88 -12.38
CA ALA A 305 0.32 -19.78 -13.04
C ALA A 305 -0.79 -19.98 -12.02
N SER A 306 -1.71 -19.01 -11.93
CA SER A 306 -2.87 -19.12 -11.04
C SER A 306 -4.00 -19.96 -11.64
N ILE A 307 -4.07 -20.03 -12.97
CA ILE A 307 -4.99 -20.86 -13.74
C ILE A 307 -4.21 -21.63 -14.82
N GLY A 308 -4.81 -22.71 -15.32
CA GLY A 308 -4.35 -23.39 -16.53
C GLY A 308 -4.88 -22.70 -17.77
N GLY A 309 -4.12 -22.74 -18.87
CA GLY A 309 -4.49 -22.08 -20.12
C GLY A 309 -3.34 -21.92 -21.09
N THR A 310 -3.49 -21.03 -22.06
CA THR A 310 -2.44 -20.66 -23.02
C THR A 310 -1.87 -19.30 -22.65
N VAL A 311 -0.55 -19.16 -22.65
CA VAL A 311 0.12 -17.87 -22.51
C VAL A 311 -0.12 -17.06 -23.79
N THR A 312 -0.96 -16.03 -23.73
CA THR A 312 -1.33 -15.25 -24.92
C THR A 312 -0.31 -14.16 -25.23
N ALA A 313 0.27 -13.54 -24.20
CA ALA A 313 1.28 -12.50 -24.35
C ALA A 313 2.19 -12.40 -23.11
N ILE A 314 3.41 -11.89 -23.32
CA ILE A 314 4.34 -11.51 -22.24
C ILE A 314 4.79 -10.08 -22.51
N GLU A 315 4.15 -9.12 -21.86
CA GLU A 315 4.30 -7.69 -22.18
C GLU A 315 4.29 -6.86 -20.91
N ASN A 316 5.07 -5.77 -20.88
CA ASN A 316 5.14 -4.83 -19.76
C ASN A 316 5.40 -5.51 -18.39
N GLY A 317 6.17 -6.61 -18.39
CA GLY A 317 6.46 -7.39 -17.18
C GLY A 317 5.26 -8.20 -16.65
N VAL A 318 4.28 -8.50 -17.50
CA VAL A 318 3.09 -9.29 -17.18
C VAL A 318 3.01 -10.49 -18.13
N VAL A 319 2.76 -11.68 -17.56
CA VAL A 319 2.45 -12.90 -18.32
C VAL A 319 0.93 -13.07 -18.36
N TRP A 320 0.33 -12.96 -19.54
CA TRP A 320 -1.12 -13.12 -19.74
C TRP A 320 -1.46 -14.57 -20.06
N ILE A 321 -2.43 -15.13 -19.34
CA ILE A 321 -2.91 -16.50 -19.51
C ILE A 321 -4.42 -16.47 -19.73
N GLU A 322 -4.88 -17.18 -20.75
CA GLU A 322 -6.30 -17.36 -21.04
C GLU A 322 -6.67 -18.84 -21.08
N GLN A 323 -7.79 -19.18 -20.44
CA GLN A 323 -8.42 -20.49 -20.62
C GLN A 323 -8.98 -20.56 -22.04
N GLY A 324 -8.56 -21.59 -22.80
CA GLY A 324 -9.16 -21.85 -24.09
C GLY A 324 -10.65 -22.13 -23.93
N GLY A 325 -11.48 -21.51 -24.79
CA GLY A 325 -12.88 -21.87 -24.90
C GLY A 325 -12.98 -23.35 -25.30
N SER A 326 -13.71 -24.13 -24.51
CA SER A 326 -14.24 -25.43 -24.92
C SER A 326 -15.21 -25.28 -26.08
#